data_AF-A0A227J8D3-F1
#
_entry.id   AF-A0A227J8D3-F1
#
_cell.length_a   1.000
_cell.length_b   1.000
_cell.length_c   1.000
_cell.angle_alpha   90.00
_cell.angle_beta   90.00
_cell.angle_gamma   90.00
#
_symmetry.space_group_name_H-M   'P 1'
#
loop_
_entity.id
_entity.type
_entity.pdbx_description
1 polymer ?
#
loop_
_entity_poly.entity_id
_entity_poly.type
_entity_poly.pdbx_seq_one_letter_code
_entity_poly.pdbx_strand_id
1 'polypeptide(L)'
;SGDLTQRIKVENRDEVGELAENFNQFVESLQQLIGHIRHQAEELSQQSELSTTRANQSVSDLNHQQQEITMVATAVTEMASATQEIAAHAEQTAKAAQDSSASTQNGHELVINSKSSINNLSSEVNQASVVIGELNQHAQD
;
A
#
# COMPACT_ATOMS: atom_id res chain seq x y z
N SER A 1 65.09 -16.87 -13.25
CA SER A 1 65.00 -17.40 -14.63
C SER A 1 63.65 -16.98 -15.19
N GLY A 2 63.60 -15.98 -16.06
CA GLY A 2 62.33 -15.34 -16.50
C GLY A 2 62.33 -13.81 -16.43
N ASP A 3 63.51 -13.18 -16.30
CA ASP A 3 63.63 -11.72 -16.37
C ASP A 3 63.49 -11.26 -17.83
N LEU A 4 62.26 -10.87 -18.21
CA LEU A 4 61.91 -10.37 -19.54
C LEU A 4 62.43 -8.94 -19.79
N THR A 5 63.20 -8.34 -18.88
CA THR A 5 63.87 -7.04 -19.12
C THR A 5 65.23 -7.19 -19.80
N GLN A 6 65.79 -8.40 -19.80
CA GLN A 6 67.05 -8.70 -20.47
C GLN A 6 66.88 -8.72 -21.99
N ARG A 7 67.91 -8.30 -22.71
CA ARG A 7 67.99 -8.35 -24.18
C ARG A 7 69.35 -8.90 -24.60
N ILE A 8 69.37 -9.64 -25.70
CA ILE A 8 70.61 -10.10 -26.32
C ILE A 8 71.22 -8.93 -27.09
N LYS A 9 72.49 -8.62 -26.84
CA LYS A 9 73.21 -7.59 -27.58
C LYS A 9 73.54 -8.11 -28.98
N VAL A 10 73.15 -7.38 -30.01
CA VAL A 10 73.41 -7.74 -31.42
C VAL A 10 74.76 -7.13 -31.82
N GLU A 11 75.76 -7.96 -32.10
CA GLU A 11 77.13 -7.51 -32.40
C GLU A 11 77.52 -7.66 -33.88
N ASN A 12 76.87 -8.57 -34.62
CA ASN A 12 77.11 -8.85 -36.03
C ASN A 12 75.82 -8.78 -36.86
N ARG A 13 75.94 -8.63 -38.19
CA ARG A 13 74.85 -8.63 -39.18
C ARG A 13 74.76 -9.95 -39.97
N ASP A 14 75.17 -11.04 -39.35
CA ASP A 14 75.05 -12.39 -39.87
C ASP A 14 73.75 -13.05 -39.36
N GLU A 15 73.53 -14.30 -39.72
CA GLU A 15 72.35 -15.08 -39.34
C GLU A 15 72.19 -15.20 -37.81
N VAL A 16 73.28 -15.09 -37.05
CA VAL A 16 73.24 -15.09 -35.57
C VAL A 16 72.74 -13.75 -35.05
N GLY A 17 73.12 -12.65 -35.68
CA GLY A 17 72.58 -11.32 -35.42
C GLY A 17 71.07 -11.23 -35.65
N GLU A 18 70.59 -11.75 -36.78
CA GLU A 18 69.16 -11.78 -37.13
C GLU A 18 68.34 -12.63 -36.15
N LEU A 19 68.87 -13.78 -35.69
CA LEU A 19 68.23 -14.60 -34.66
C LEU A 19 68.13 -13.86 -33.31
N ALA A 20 69.16 -13.10 -32.92
CA ALA A 20 69.16 -12.32 -31.70
C ALA A 20 68.13 -11.18 -31.74
N GLU A 21 67.93 -10.53 -32.88
CA GLU A 21 66.88 -9.52 -33.09
C GLU A 21 65.48 -10.14 -32.96
N ASN A 22 65.21 -11.25 -33.66
CA ASN A 22 63.93 -11.96 -33.58
C ASN A 22 63.62 -12.44 -32.15
N PHE A 23 64.64 -12.91 -31.41
CA PHE A 23 64.48 -13.30 -30.01
C PHE A 23 64.11 -12.11 -29.12
N ASN A 24 64.77 -10.96 -29.29
CA ASN A 24 64.44 -9.75 -28.54
C ASN A 24 63.00 -9.27 -28.81
N GLN A 25 62.53 -9.35 -30.06
CA GLN A 25 61.17 -9.00 -30.43
C GLN A 25 60.13 -9.97 -29.83
N PHE A 26 60.45 -11.26 -29.76
CA PHE A 26 59.63 -12.25 -29.06
C PHE A 26 59.53 -11.95 -27.56
N VAL A 27 60.66 -11.65 -26.90
CA VAL A 27 60.70 -11.29 -25.46
C VAL A 27 59.91 -10.01 -25.20
N GLU A 28 60.01 -9.01 -26.07
CA GLU A 28 59.22 -7.78 -25.99
C GLU A 28 57.71 -8.07 -26.08
N SER A 29 57.29 -8.88 -27.04
CA SER A 29 55.88 -9.26 -27.20
C SER A 29 55.36 -10.00 -25.97
N LEU A 30 56.16 -10.89 -25.39
CA LEU A 30 55.82 -11.60 -24.15
C LEU A 30 55.73 -10.64 -22.96
N GLN A 31 56.65 -9.68 -22.85
CA GLN A 31 56.63 -8.65 -21.80
C GLN A 31 55.35 -7.80 -21.88
N GLN A 32 54.94 -7.39 -23.09
CA GLN A 32 53.70 -6.64 -23.31
C GLN A 32 52.47 -7.47 -22.93
N LEU A 33 52.41 -8.74 -23.35
CA LEU A 33 51.31 -9.65 -23.01
C LEU A 33 51.17 -9.84 -21.50
N ILE A 34 52.28 -10.09 -20.80
CA ILE A 34 52.29 -10.22 -19.33
C ILE A 34 51.87 -8.91 -18.66
N GLY A 35 52.29 -7.77 -19.19
CA GLY A 35 51.84 -6.45 -18.74
C GLY A 35 50.33 -6.27 -18.86
N HIS A 36 49.74 -6.65 -20.00
CA HIS A 36 48.29 -6.60 -20.21
C HIS A 36 47.54 -7.56 -19.27
N ILE A 37 48.04 -8.78 -19.06
CA ILE A 37 47.43 -9.74 -18.13
C ILE A 37 47.42 -9.19 -16.70
N ARG A 38 48.55 -8.59 -16.25
CA ARG A 38 48.62 -7.97 -14.92
C ARG A 38 47.60 -6.85 -14.78
N HIS A 39 47.52 -5.98 -15.79
CA HIS A 39 46.57 -4.87 -15.77
C HIS A 39 45.12 -5.35 -15.72
N GLN A 40 44.75 -6.34 -16.53
CA GLN A 40 43.40 -6.92 -16.50
C GLN A 40 43.09 -7.61 -15.16
N ALA A 41 44.07 -8.24 -14.52
CA ALA A 41 43.88 -8.83 -13.19
C ALA A 41 43.63 -7.76 -12.12
N GLU A 42 44.32 -6.61 -12.20
CA GLU A 42 44.09 -5.46 -11.32
C GLU A 42 42.69 -4.87 -11.52
N GLU A 43 42.26 -4.65 -12.77
CA GLU A 43 40.91 -4.18 -13.09
C GLU A 43 39.83 -5.15 -12.60
N LEU A 44 40.04 -6.46 -12.80
CA LEU A 44 39.10 -7.48 -12.32
C LEU A 44 38.97 -7.47 -10.79
N SER A 45 40.09 -7.32 -10.09
CA SER A 45 40.10 -7.21 -8.62
C SER A 45 39.30 -5.98 -8.16
N GLN A 46 39.52 -4.83 -8.79
CA GLN A 46 38.79 -3.60 -8.48
C GLN A 46 37.29 -3.75 -8.75
N GLN A 47 36.92 -4.33 -9.88
CA GLN A 47 35.52 -4.54 -10.24
C GLN A 47 34.82 -5.53 -9.29
N SER A 48 35.54 -6.54 -8.81
CA SER A 48 35.05 -7.48 -7.79
C SER A 48 34.77 -6.77 -6.47
N GLU A 49 35.67 -5.88 -6.02
CA GLU A 49 35.49 -5.11 -4.78
C GLU A 49 34.29 -4.14 -4.88
N LEU A 50 34.15 -3.46 -6.02
CA LEU A 50 32.99 -2.62 -6.30
C LEU A 50 31.68 -3.43 -6.30
N SER A 51 31.71 -4.65 -6.86
CA SER A 51 30.54 -5.52 -6.89
C SER A 51 30.13 -5.98 -5.49
N THR A 52 31.10 -6.33 -4.64
CA THR A 52 30.86 -6.65 -3.22
C THR A 52 30.27 -5.47 -2.46
N THR A 53 30.80 -4.27 -2.69
CA THR A 53 30.29 -3.04 -2.07
C THR A 53 28.83 -2.77 -2.47
N ARG A 54 28.51 -2.91 -3.76
CA ARG A 54 27.14 -2.76 -4.26
C ARG A 54 26.21 -3.82 -3.70
N ALA A 55 26.65 -5.08 -3.61
CA ALA A 55 25.86 -6.15 -3.03
C ALA A 55 25.51 -5.86 -1.56
N ASN A 56 26.47 -5.37 -0.78
CA ASN A 56 26.23 -4.96 0.61
C ASN A 56 25.25 -3.79 0.71
N GLN A 57 25.35 -2.80 -0.18
CA GLN A 57 24.38 -1.71 -0.24
C GLN A 57 22.97 -2.24 -0.57
N SER A 58 22.84 -3.12 -1.56
CA SER A 58 21.55 -3.72 -1.92
C SER A 58 20.94 -4.51 -0.75
N VAL A 59 21.75 -5.20 0.06
CA VAL A 59 21.26 -5.86 1.27
C VAL A 59 20.72 -4.84 2.28
N SER A 60 21.38 -3.70 2.46
CA SER A 60 20.88 -2.63 3.32
C SER A 60 19.55 -2.07 2.81
N ASP A 61 19.46 -1.80 1.51
CA ASP A 61 18.26 -1.26 0.88
C ASP A 61 17.08 -2.24 0.99
N LEU A 62 17.34 -3.54 0.80
CA LEU A 62 16.32 -4.59 0.97
C LEU A 62 15.81 -4.68 2.41
N ASN A 63 16.67 -4.48 3.42
CA ASN A 63 16.22 -4.43 4.81
C ASN A 63 15.30 -3.24 5.07
N HIS A 64 15.60 -2.06 4.52
CA HIS A 64 14.72 -0.91 4.60
C HIS A 64 13.38 -1.17 3.90
N GLN A 65 13.41 -1.71 2.68
CA GLN A 65 12.20 -2.04 1.93
C GLN A 65 11.32 -3.06 2.69
N GLN A 66 11.93 -4.03 3.37
CA GLN A 66 11.22 -5.01 4.18
C GLN A 66 10.51 -4.36 5.38
N GLN A 67 11.12 -3.34 6.00
CA GLN A 67 10.48 -2.56 7.07
C GLN A 67 9.28 -1.78 6.54
N GLU A 68 9.42 -1.13 5.38
CA GLU A 68 8.31 -0.42 4.73
C GLU A 68 7.15 -1.35 4.40
N ILE A 69 7.43 -2.54 3.83
CA ILE A 69 6.39 -3.54 3.55
C ILE A 69 5.67 -3.97 4.82
N THR A 70 6.41 -4.12 5.93
CA THR A 70 5.81 -4.46 7.23
C THR A 70 4.86 -3.37 7.70
N MET A 71 5.24 -2.09 7.57
CA MET A 71 4.37 -0.97 7.91
C MET A 71 3.13 -0.91 7.00
N VAL A 72 3.28 -1.15 5.70
CA VAL A 72 2.15 -1.21 4.77
C VAL A 72 1.20 -2.34 5.16
N ALA A 73 1.72 -3.52 5.51
CA ALA A 73 0.89 -4.64 5.97
C ALA A 73 0.11 -4.30 7.25
N THR A 74 0.74 -3.60 8.20
CA THR A 74 0.06 -3.08 9.39
C THR A 74 -1.04 -2.10 9.01
N ALA A 75 -0.75 -1.12 8.15
CA ALA A 75 -1.75 -0.14 7.71
C ALA A 75 -2.93 -0.79 6.99
N VAL A 76 -2.69 -1.80 6.15
CA VAL A 76 -3.76 -2.59 5.49
C VAL A 76 -4.62 -3.32 6.52
N THR A 77 -4.00 -3.86 7.58
CA THR A 77 -4.73 -4.53 8.66
C THR A 77 -5.60 -3.53 9.44
N GLU A 78 -5.08 -2.35 9.76
CA GLU A 78 -5.83 -1.28 10.41
C GLU A 78 -6.98 -0.78 9.52
N MET A 79 -6.74 -0.60 8.22
CA MET A 79 -7.78 -0.22 7.26
C MET A 79 -8.88 -1.28 7.12
N ALA A 80 -8.52 -2.57 7.17
CA ALA A 80 -9.50 -3.66 7.14
C ALA A 80 -10.40 -3.62 8.38
N SER A 81 -9.82 -3.42 9.57
CA SER A 81 -10.57 -3.24 10.82
C SER A 81 -11.49 -2.02 10.76
N ALA A 82 -10.98 -0.87 10.31
CA ALA A 82 -11.79 0.34 10.16
C ALA A 82 -12.95 0.14 9.18
N THR A 83 -12.73 -0.61 8.10
CA THR A 83 -13.79 -0.93 7.13
C THR A 83 -14.87 -1.82 7.75
N GLN A 84 -14.48 -2.79 8.58
CA GLN A 84 -15.44 -3.63 9.33
C GLN A 84 -16.26 -2.82 10.33
N GLU A 85 -15.63 -1.88 11.05
CA GLU A 85 -16.33 -0.97 11.96
C GLU A 85 -17.33 -0.08 11.21
N ILE A 86 -16.93 0.47 10.05
CA ILE A 86 -17.83 1.27 9.20
C ILE A 86 -19.04 0.43 8.75
N ALA A 87 -18.83 -0.81 8.33
CA ALA A 87 -19.92 -1.69 7.93
C ALA A 87 -20.89 -1.99 9.09
N ALA A 88 -20.36 -2.28 10.28
CA ALA A 88 -21.17 -2.50 11.48
C ALA A 88 -21.97 -1.25 11.88
N HIS A 89 -21.36 -0.06 11.81
CA HIS A 89 -22.05 1.21 12.07
C HIS A 89 -23.16 1.51 11.04
N ALA A 90 -22.92 1.18 9.77
CA ALA A 90 -23.93 1.32 8.72
C ALA A 90 -25.13 0.39 8.97
N GLU A 91 -24.89 -0.86 9.36
CA GLU A 91 -25.94 -1.83 9.72
C GLU A 91 -26.74 -1.34 10.95
N GLN A 92 -26.05 -0.88 11.99
CA GLN A 92 -26.71 -0.34 13.19
C GLN A 92 -27.56 0.89 12.86
N THR A 93 -27.08 1.77 11.98
CA THR A 93 -27.81 2.96 11.55
C THR A 93 -29.03 2.60 10.72
N ALA A 94 -28.91 1.63 9.80
CA ALA A 94 -30.04 1.12 9.03
C ALA A 94 -31.10 0.52 9.96
N LYS A 95 -30.68 -0.23 10.98
CA LYS A 95 -31.60 -0.79 11.99
C LYS A 95 -32.31 0.30 12.80
N ALA A 96 -31.58 1.30 13.29
CA ALA A 96 -32.15 2.43 14.01
C ALA A 96 -33.15 3.24 13.16
N ALA A 97 -32.85 3.43 11.87
CA ALA A 97 -33.77 4.08 10.94
C ALA A 97 -35.06 3.28 10.74
N GLN A 98 -34.95 1.95 10.64
CA GLN A 98 -36.11 1.06 10.52
C GLN A 98 -36.98 1.09 11.79
N ASP A 99 -36.37 1.06 12.97
CA ASP A 99 -37.08 1.12 14.25
C ASP A 99 -37.76 2.48 14.46
N SER A 100 -37.13 3.57 14.02
CA SER A 100 -37.72 4.92 14.02
C SER A 100 -38.92 5.03 13.07
N SER A 101 -38.83 4.41 11.88
CA SER A 101 -39.94 4.35 10.92
C SER A 101 -41.13 3.57 11.50
N ALA A 102 -40.89 2.41 12.13
CA ALA A 102 -41.92 1.64 12.80
C ALA A 102 -42.58 2.43 13.95
N SER A 103 -41.78 3.12 14.77
CA SER A 103 -42.27 3.96 15.86
C SER A 103 -43.14 5.12 15.35
N THR A 104 -42.75 5.73 14.24
CA THR A 104 -43.52 6.79 13.58
C THR A 104 -44.85 6.28 13.05
N GLN A 105 -44.87 5.08 12.45
CA GLN A 105 -46.10 4.44 11.98
C GLN A 105 -47.08 4.16 13.14
N ASN A 106 -46.57 3.60 14.25
CA ASN A 106 -47.38 3.38 15.46
C ASN A 106 -47.93 4.70 16.03
N GLY A 107 -47.10 5.75 16.06
CA GLY A 107 -47.52 7.09 16.48
C GLY A 107 -48.61 7.67 15.59
N HIS A 108 -48.50 7.46 14.27
CA HIS A 108 -49.52 7.88 13.31
C HIS A 108 -50.87 7.21 13.56
N GLU A 109 -50.89 5.90 13.80
CA GLU A 109 -52.11 5.15 14.15
C GLU A 109 -52.73 5.67 15.45
N LEU A 110 -51.93 5.98 16.47
CA LEU A 110 -52.41 6.56 17.71
C LEU A 110 -53.08 7.93 17.50
N VAL A 111 -52.53 8.77 16.62
CA VAL A 111 -53.12 10.06 16.25
C VAL A 111 -54.46 9.87 15.53
N ILE A 112 -54.55 8.91 14.60
CA ILE A 112 -55.82 8.56 13.93
C ILE A 112 -56.88 8.14 14.96
N ASN A 113 -56.53 7.26 15.89
CA ASN A 113 -57.43 6.79 16.94
C ASN A 113 -57.88 7.94 17.84
N SER A 114 -56.95 8.82 18.24
CA SER A 114 -57.26 9.99 19.06
C SER A 114 -58.22 10.94 18.34
N LYS A 115 -58.00 11.19 17.04
CA LYS A 115 -58.91 12.00 16.20
C LYS A 115 -60.31 11.38 16.14
N SER A 116 -60.40 10.06 15.99
CA SER A 116 -61.69 9.34 16.01
C SER A 116 -62.42 9.52 17.34
N SER A 117 -61.72 9.37 18.47
CA SER A 117 -62.30 9.55 19.80
C SER A 117 -62.79 10.99 20.02
N ILE A 118 -62.04 12.00 19.55
CA ILE A 118 -62.45 13.40 19.62
C ILE A 118 -63.72 13.65 18.80
N ASN A 119 -63.81 13.08 17.59
CA ASN A 119 -65.01 13.20 16.75
C ASN A 119 -66.22 12.55 17.42
N ASN A 120 -66.06 11.36 18.02
CA ASN A 120 -67.12 10.67 18.75
C ASN A 120 -67.59 11.50 19.96
N LEU A 121 -66.65 12.01 20.77
CA LEU A 121 -66.97 12.86 21.93
C LEU A 121 -67.72 14.13 21.50
N SER A 122 -67.29 14.77 20.42
CA SER A 122 -67.97 15.94 19.86
C SER A 122 -69.43 15.63 19.46
N SER A 123 -69.66 14.46 18.86
CA SER A 123 -71.00 13.99 18.52
C SER A 123 -71.86 13.75 19.76
N GLU A 124 -71.31 13.12 20.81
CA GLU A 124 -72.03 12.89 22.08
C GLU A 124 -72.38 14.20 22.79
N VAL A 125 -71.47 15.18 22.80
CA VAL A 125 -71.73 16.51 23.36
C VAL A 125 -72.84 17.24 22.60
N ASN A 126 -72.87 17.12 21.27
CA ASN A 126 -73.94 17.70 20.45
C ASN A 126 -75.30 17.04 20.78
N GLN A 127 -75.34 15.71 20.84
CA GLN A 127 -76.54 14.96 21.20
C GLN A 127 -77.06 15.35 22.59
N ALA A 128 -76.18 15.45 23.59
CA ALA A 128 -76.55 15.89 24.93
C ALA A 128 -77.12 17.32 24.95
N SER A 129 -76.56 18.22 24.13
CA SER A 129 -77.05 19.59 24.00
C SER A 129 -78.47 19.66 23.41
N VAL A 130 -78.78 18.80 22.43
CA VAL A 130 -80.13 18.66 21.87
C VAL A 130 -81.12 18.20 22.95
N VAL A 131 -80.78 17.16 23.71
CA VAL A 131 -81.64 16.63 24.78
C VAL A 131 -81.89 17.67 25.88
N ILE A 132 -80.88 18.45 26.27
CA ILE A 132 -81.03 19.55 27.23
C ILE A 132 -81.96 20.63 26.68
N GLY A 133 -81.85 20.96 25.39
CA GLY A 133 -82.74 21.89 24.70
C GLY A 133 -84.20 21.42 24.72
N GLU A 134 -84.43 20.16 24.39
CA GLU A 134 -85.77 19.53 24.45
C GLU A 134 -86.33 19.53 25.87
N LEU A 135 -85.53 19.19 26.89
CA LEU A 135 -85.96 19.20 28.28
C LEU A 135 -86.35 20.60 28.74
N ASN A 136 -85.60 21.63 28.34
CA ASN A 136 -85.90 23.03 28.66
C ASN A 136 -87.23 23.46 28.02
N GLN A 137 -87.49 23.06 26.78
CA GLN A 137 -88.76 23.33 26.10
C GLN A 137 -89.95 22.73 26.86
N HIS A 138 -89.84 21.45 27.27
CA HIS A 138 -90.90 20.77 28.04
C HIS A 138 -91.10 21.34 29.45
N ALA A 139 -90.10 21.99 30.06
CA ALA A 139 -90.20 22.58 31.39
C ALA A 139 -90.86 23.98 31.39
N GLN A 140 -91.03 24.60 30.21
CA GLN A 140 -91.68 25.91 30.05
C GLN A 140 -93.16 25.81 29.64
N ASP A 141 -93.63 24.60 29.31
CA ASP A 141 -95.05 24.25 29.12
C ASP A 141 -95.70 23.81 30.44
#